data_AF-A0A662PZ44-F1
#
_entry.id   AF-A0A662PZ44-F1
#
_cell.length_a   1.000
_cell.length_b   1.000
_cell.length_c   1.000
_cell.angle_alpha   90.00
_cell.angle_beta   90.00
_cell.angle_gamma   90.00
#
_symmetry.space_group_name_H-M   'P 1'
#
loop_
_entity.id
_entity.type
_entity.pdbx_description
1 polymer ?
#
loop_
_entity_poly.entity_id
_entity_poly.type
_entity_poly.pdbx_seq_one_letter_code
_entity_poly.pdbx_strand_id
1 'polypeptide(L)'
;MGRGVLAGEAHPMTIEQRFHIIGSPSINFDYAVEFREAEMWPRLIQLDLLADRMPLLLGRKNPARVFRGSIIRLTERDYEIVLETAEKLMGKR
;
A
#
# COMPACT_ATOMS: atom_id res chain seq x y z
N MET A 1 -4.46 2.70 6.17
CA MET A 1 -4.17 2.77 4.71
C MET A 1 -3.84 4.22 4.39
N GLY A 2 -2.96 4.46 3.44
CA GLY A 2 -2.45 5.80 3.18
C GLY A 2 -1.49 5.82 2.00
N ARG A 3 -0.90 6.97 1.75
CA ARG A 3 0.19 7.13 0.78
C ARG A 3 1.36 7.82 1.43
N GLY A 4 2.55 7.62 0.89
CA GLY A 4 3.73 8.35 1.33
C GLY A 4 4.86 8.32 0.33
N VAL A 5 5.83 9.22 0.54
CA VAL A 5 7.05 9.34 -0.26
C VAL A 5 8.21 8.80 0.56
N LEU A 6 8.98 7.88 -0.01
CA LEU A 6 10.15 7.31 0.65
C LEU A 6 11.18 8.42 0.94
N ALA A 7 11.70 8.47 2.15
CA ALA A 7 12.68 9.46 2.59
C ALA A 7 14.09 9.13 2.11
N GLY A 8 14.42 7.84 1.94
CA GLY A 8 15.74 7.38 1.58
C GLY A 8 15.78 5.90 1.21
N GLU A 9 16.99 5.36 1.18
CA GLU A 9 17.22 3.94 0.90
C GLU A 9 16.74 3.06 2.03
N ALA A 10 16.48 1.79 1.73
CA ALA A 10 16.17 0.80 2.74
C ALA A 10 17.37 0.59 3.67
N HIS A 11 17.12 0.54 4.97
CA HIS A 11 18.13 0.29 5.98
C HIS A 11 17.72 -0.89 6.85
N PRO A 12 18.68 -1.59 7.50
CA PRO A 12 18.35 -2.65 8.44
C PRO A 12 17.44 -2.15 9.55
N MET A 13 16.46 -2.96 9.94
CA MET A 13 15.57 -2.60 11.03
C MET A 13 16.28 -2.59 12.37
N THR A 14 16.02 -1.55 13.16
CA THR A 14 16.52 -1.46 14.54
C THR A 14 15.78 -2.44 15.45
N ILE A 15 16.38 -2.77 16.60
CA ILE A 15 15.73 -3.62 17.62
C ILE A 15 14.40 -3.02 18.09
N GLU A 16 14.36 -1.70 18.25
CA GLU A 16 13.15 -0.97 18.63
C GLU A 16 12.03 -1.09 17.58
N GLN A 17 12.37 -0.93 16.29
CA GLN A 17 11.41 -1.15 15.20
C GLN A 17 10.89 -2.59 15.19
N ARG A 18 11.78 -3.57 15.37
CA ARG A 18 11.41 -5.00 15.45
C ARG A 18 10.46 -5.30 16.61
N PHE A 19 10.62 -4.60 17.75
CA PHE A 19 9.73 -4.76 18.90
C PHE A 19 8.29 -4.33 18.61
N HIS A 20 8.11 -3.31 17.78
CA HIS A 20 6.78 -2.78 17.43
C HIS A 20 6.12 -3.47 16.23
N ILE A 21 6.87 -4.26 15.45
CA ILE A 21 6.33 -4.97 14.28
C ILE A 21 5.73 -6.31 14.73
N ILE A 22 4.39 -6.37 14.72
CA ILE A 22 3.63 -7.55 15.12
C ILE A 22 2.85 -8.09 13.91
N GLY A 23 2.95 -9.40 13.66
CA GLY A 23 2.15 -10.12 12.67
C GLY A 23 2.82 -10.34 11.31
N SER A 24 2.33 -11.33 10.58
CA SER A 24 2.83 -11.72 9.25
C SER A 24 2.14 -10.94 8.13
N PRO A 25 2.86 -10.53 7.07
CA PRO A 25 4.25 -10.87 6.75
C PRO A 25 5.29 -9.94 7.40
N SER A 26 4.88 -8.83 8.02
CA SER A 26 5.78 -7.75 8.44
C SER A 26 6.87 -8.20 9.42
N ILE A 27 6.56 -9.14 10.32
CA ILE A 27 7.53 -9.71 11.27
C ILE A 27 8.73 -10.40 10.60
N ASN A 28 8.60 -10.80 9.34
CA ASN A 28 9.64 -11.48 8.58
C ASN A 28 10.52 -10.53 7.76
N PHE A 29 10.28 -9.22 7.81
CA PHE A 29 11.14 -8.28 7.10
C PHE A 29 12.44 -8.06 7.88
N ASP A 30 13.50 -7.67 7.16
CA ASP A 30 14.81 -7.34 7.74
C ASP A 30 15.19 -5.87 7.57
N TYR A 31 14.53 -5.19 6.64
CA TYR A 31 14.79 -3.81 6.28
C TYR A 31 13.54 -2.96 6.43
N ALA A 32 13.73 -1.68 6.74
CA ALA A 32 12.70 -0.65 6.76
C ALA A 32 13.09 0.49 5.83
N VAL A 33 12.09 1.28 5.46
CA VAL A 33 12.26 2.55 4.75
C VAL A 33 11.45 3.59 5.49
N GLU A 34 12.02 4.77 5.69
CA GLU A 34 11.31 5.90 6.29
C GLU A 34 10.48 6.64 5.24
N PHE A 35 9.38 7.27 5.66
CA PHE A 35 8.59 8.15 4.81
C PHE A 35 8.91 9.61 5.14
N ARG A 36 9.17 10.42 4.11
CA ARG A 36 9.34 11.87 4.23
C ARG A 36 8.01 12.57 4.44
N GLU A 37 7.02 12.07 3.72
CA GLU A 37 5.63 12.52 3.78
C GLU A 37 4.75 11.28 3.84
N ALA A 38 3.78 11.28 4.74
CA ALA A 38 2.79 10.21 4.84
C ALA A 38 1.42 10.81 5.17
N GLU A 39 0.42 10.42 4.37
CA GLU A 39 -0.98 10.76 4.57
C GLU A 39 -1.75 9.48 4.93
N MET A 40 -2.37 9.47 6.10
CA MET A 40 -3.28 8.41 6.51
C MET A 40 -4.69 8.73 6.05
N TRP A 41 -5.33 7.77 5.38
CA TRP A 41 -6.70 7.90 4.94
C TRP A 41 -7.67 7.42 6.02
N PRO A 42 -8.74 8.20 6.31
CA PRO A 42 -9.71 7.85 7.35
C PRO A 42 -10.64 6.70 6.95
N ARG A 43 -10.71 6.34 5.65
CA ARG A 43 -11.49 5.21 5.15
C ARG A 43 -10.62 4.29 4.31
N LEU A 44 -10.92 2.99 4.39
CA LEU A 44 -10.26 1.96 3.59
C LEU A 44 -10.83 1.94 2.17
N ILE A 45 -9.96 1.75 1.19
CA ILE A 45 -10.36 1.48 -0.19
C ILE A 45 -10.61 -0.02 -0.33
N GLN A 46 -11.86 -0.39 -0.63
CA GLN A 46 -12.23 -1.77 -0.90
C GLN A 46 -11.69 -2.19 -2.27
N LEU A 47 -11.13 -3.39 -2.39
CA LEU A 47 -10.57 -3.91 -3.65
C LEU A 47 -11.59 -3.97 -4.78
N ASP A 48 -12.87 -4.19 -4.46
CA ASP A 48 -13.95 -4.25 -5.45
C ASP A 48 -14.16 -2.92 -6.18
N LEU A 49 -13.77 -1.79 -5.57
CA LEU A 49 -13.83 -0.46 -6.19
C LEU A 49 -12.71 -0.24 -7.23
N LEU A 50 -11.75 -1.15 -7.28
CA LEU A 50 -10.55 -1.07 -8.10
C LEU A 50 -10.49 -2.17 -9.16
N ALA A 51 -11.16 -3.30 -8.93
CA ALA A 51 -10.98 -4.55 -9.67
C ALA A 51 -11.29 -4.44 -11.17
N ASP A 52 -12.21 -3.57 -11.56
CA ASP A 52 -12.66 -3.32 -12.93
C ASP A 52 -11.90 -2.18 -13.64
N ARG A 53 -11.03 -1.47 -12.91
CA ARG A 53 -10.32 -0.29 -13.40
C ARG A 53 -8.81 -0.49 -13.43
N MET A 54 -8.23 -1.08 -12.38
CA MET A 54 -6.79 -1.29 -12.25
C MET A 54 -6.30 -2.37 -13.21
N PRO A 55 -5.41 -2.06 -14.17
CA PRO A 55 -4.79 -3.06 -15.05
C PRO A 55 -4.25 -4.29 -14.31
N LEU A 56 -3.69 -4.12 -13.12
CA LEU A 56 -3.19 -5.21 -12.29
C LEU A 56 -4.27 -6.25 -11.91
N LEU A 57 -5.52 -5.82 -11.78
CA LEU A 57 -6.64 -6.60 -11.25
C LEU A 57 -7.62 -7.07 -12.33
N LEU A 58 -7.57 -6.49 -13.53
CA LEU A 58 -8.48 -6.82 -14.63
C LEU A 58 -8.45 -8.33 -14.96
N GLY A 59 -9.64 -8.93 -15.07
CA GLY A 59 -9.82 -10.33 -15.43
C GLY A 59 -9.40 -11.33 -14.34
N ARG A 60 -9.01 -10.88 -13.14
CA ARG A 60 -8.62 -11.75 -12.04
C ARG A 60 -9.85 -12.30 -11.32
N LYS A 61 -9.97 -13.62 -11.25
CA LYS A 61 -11.05 -14.31 -10.49
C LYS A 61 -10.99 -14.06 -8.97
N ASN A 62 -9.81 -13.76 -8.43
CA ASN A 62 -9.61 -13.42 -7.02
C ASN A 62 -8.53 -12.34 -6.91
N PRO A 63 -8.91 -11.05 -6.99
CA PRO A 63 -7.98 -9.92 -6.93
C PRO A 63 -7.13 -9.89 -5.65
N ALA A 64 -7.69 -10.31 -4.51
CA ALA A 64 -7.00 -10.29 -3.23
C ALA A 64 -5.72 -11.16 -3.20
N ARG A 65 -5.65 -12.22 -4.01
CA ARG A 65 -4.45 -13.07 -4.10
C ARG A 65 -3.23 -12.34 -4.65
N VAL A 66 -3.41 -11.26 -5.41
CA VAL A 66 -2.30 -10.45 -5.95
C VAL A 66 -1.48 -9.80 -4.84
N PHE A 67 -2.10 -9.49 -3.70
CA PHE A 67 -1.48 -8.75 -2.60
C PHE A 67 -1.00 -9.65 -1.45
N ARG A 68 -1.11 -10.98 -1.59
CA ARG A 68 -0.80 -11.90 -0.48
C ARG A 68 0.70 -11.93 -0.20
N GLY A 69 1.10 -11.40 0.96
CA GLY A 69 2.47 -11.52 1.48
C GLY A 69 3.49 -10.58 0.85
N SER A 70 3.06 -9.45 0.28
CA SER A 70 3.97 -8.67 -0.59
C SER A 70 3.82 -7.15 -0.47
N ILE A 71 4.98 -6.50 -0.53
CA ILE A 71 5.12 -5.17 -1.12
C ILE A 71 5.21 -5.40 -2.63
N ILE A 72 4.32 -4.79 -3.40
CA ILE A 72 4.31 -4.95 -4.86
C ILE A 72 4.58 -3.62 -5.55
N ARG A 73 5.21 -3.68 -6.71
CA ARG A 73 5.33 -2.52 -7.59
C ARG A 73 4.00 -2.34 -8.32
N LEU A 74 3.47 -1.12 -8.26
CA LEU A 74 2.34 -0.68 -9.08
C LEU A 74 2.86 0.03 -10.33
N THR A 75 2.08 -0.04 -11.43
CA THR A 75 2.27 0.88 -12.54
C THR A 75 1.79 2.28 -12.15
N GLU A 76 2.20 3.31 -12.89
CA GLU A 76 1.70 4.67 -12.68
C GLU A 76 0.18 4.73 -12.83
N ARG A 77 -0.37 4.03 -13.83
CA ARG A 77 -1.82 3.98 -14.04
C ARG A 77 -2.56 3.30 -12.89
N ASP A 78 -2.05 2.19 -12.38
CA ASP A 78 -2.62 1.52 -11.20
C ASP A 78 -2.60 2.45 -9.99
N TYR A 79 -1.50 3.20 -9.79
CA TYR A 79 -1.35 4.16 -8.70
C TYR A 79 -2.35 5.32 -8.79
N GLU A 80 -2.52 5.92 -9.98
CA GLU A 80 -3.51 6.97 -10.23
C GLU A 80 -4.93 6.52 -9.86
N ILE A 81 -5.32 5.31 -10.28
CA ILE A 81 -6.67 4.78 -10.01
C ILE A 81 -6.92 4.65 -8.50
N VAL A 82 -5.90 4.24 -7.74
CA VAL A 82 -5.98 4.19 -6.27
C VAL A 82 -6.16 5.60 -5.69
N LEU A 83 -5.41 6.59 -6.17
CA LEU A 83 -5.51 7.98 -5.72
C LEU A 83 -6.88 8.59 -6.03
N GLU A 84 -7.36 8.50 -7.27
CA GLU A 84 -8.68 9.00 -7.68
C GLU A 84 -9.81 8.40 -6.83
N THR A 85 -9.67 7.12 -6.47
CA THR A 85 -10.65 6.41 -5.63
C THR A 85 -10.57 6.90 -4.18
N ALA A 86 -9.36 7.13 -3.67
CA ALA A 86 -9.15 7.71 -2.34
C ALA A 86 -9.79 9.10 -2.24
N GLU A 87 -9.53 9.98 -3.20
CA GLU A 87 -10.04 11.36 -3.23
C GLU A 87 -11.57 11.40 -3.18
N LYS A 88 -12.22 10.59 -4.03
CA LYS A 88 -13.69 10.44 -4.04
C LYS A 88 -14.24 9.99 -2.69
N LEU A 89 -13.59 9.04 -2.04
CA LEU A 89 -14.02 8.52 -0.73
C LEU A 89 -13.80 9.52 0.41
N MET A 90 -12.80 10.39 0.28
CA MET A 90 -12.48 11.42 1.28
C MET A 90 -13.22 12.75 1.03
N GLY A 91 -13.93 12.90 -0.08
CA GLY A 91 -14.66 14.12 -0.41
C GLY A 91 -13.75 15.32 -0.73
N LYS A 92 -12.49 15.06 -1.08
CA LYS A 92 -11.58 16.08 -1.59
C LYS A 92 -11.94 16.30 -3.07
N ARG A 93 -12.48 17.49 -3.36
CA ARG A 93 -12.85 17.97 -4.70
C ARG A 93 -11.72 18.81 -5.27
#